data_AF-A0A1K1P692-F1
#
_entry.id   AF-A0A1K1P692-F1
#
_cell.length_a   1.000
_cell.length_b   1.000
_cell.length_c   1.000
_cell.angle_alpha   90.00
_cell.angle_beta   90.00
_cell.angle_gamma   90.00
#
_symmetry.space_group_name_H-M   'P 1'
#
loop_
_entity.id
_entity.type
_entity.pdbx_description
1 polymer ?
#
loop_
_entity_poly.entity_id
_entity_poly.type
_entity_poly.pdbx_seq_one_letter_code
_entity_poly.pdbx_strand_id
1 'polypeptide(L)'
;MRFRPCIDIHNGRVKQIVGSSLRDEGDSAKDNFVSEQDGAFYADLYRRYGLSGGHVIILNPVGSEHYEADLEQARRALGTFSGGLQLGGGVTPDNAQMFLEMGASQVIVTSYVFKDGRANMERLEKLTALVGKEHLTLDLSCKKTPDGEYFVVTDRWQKMTELRFCEETLEKLSGCCAEFLVHAADVEGKQHGIEEEVARICGSSPIPCTYAGGIASMEDIELLRKCGGGKVDFTVGSALDLFGGKLSFEELAGIK
;
A
#
# COMPACT_ATOMS: atom_id res chain seq x y z
N MET A 1 -5.23 -16.60 0.30
CA MET A 1 -4.37 -15.52 0.80
C MET A 1 -3.04 -15.57 0.08
N ARG A 2 -2.58 -14.46 -0.46
CA ARG A 2 -1.32 -14.32 -1.21
C ARG A 2 -0.42 -13.28 -0.55
N PHE A 3 0.88 -13.51 -0.67
CA PHE A 3 1.88 -12.48 -0.37
C PHE A 3 1.96 -11.48 -1.53
N ARG A 4 1.79 -10.19 -1.23
CA ARG A 4 1.88 -9.06 -2.16
C ARG A 4 3.11 -8.23 -1.78
N PRO A 5 4.20 -8.26 -2.58
CA PRO A 5 5.44 -7.60 -2.20
C PRO A 5 5.35 -6.07 -2.38
N CYS A 6 6.27 -5.33 -1.75
CA CYS A 6 6.29 -3.86 -1.77
C CYS A 6 7.64 -3.30 -2.21
N ILE A 7 7.61 -2.14 -2.88
CA ILE A 7 8.79 -1.32 -3.21
C ILE A 7 8.49 0.13 -2.81
N ASP A 8 8.99 0.57 -1.66
CA ASP A 8 8.87 1.97 -1.26
C ASP A 8 10.07 2.76 -1.79
N ILE A 9 9.80 3.87 -2.47
CA ILE A 9 10.79 4.69 -3.15
C ILE A 9 10.82 6.06 -2.48
N HIS A 10 12.03 6.46 -2.07
CA HIS A 10 12.27 7.77 -1.47
C HIS A 10 13.71 8.22 -1.75
N ASN A 11 13.85 9.45 -2.26
CA ASN A 11 15.11 10.10 -2.61
C ASN A 11 15.97 9.29 -3.61
N GLY A 12 15.32 8.78 -4.65
CA GLY A 12 15.89 8.02 -5.76
C GLY A 12 16.30 6.60 -5.42
N ARG A 13 15.86 6.06 -4.28
CA ARG A 13 16.27 4.74 -3.77
C ARG A 13 15.09 3.95 -3.25
N VAL A 14 15.21 2.62 -3.32
CA VAL A 14 14.32 1.71 -2.60
C VAL A 14 14.68 1.71 -1.13
N LYS A 15 13.70 1.97 -0.26
CA LYS A 15 13.88 2.08 1.19
C LYS A 15 12.78 1.35 1.95
N GLN A 16 13.02 1.14 3.23
CA GLN A 16 11.97 0.91 4.21
C GLN A 16 12.11 1.97 5.29
N ILE A 17 11.02 2.63 5.64
CA ILE A 17 11.01 3.73 6.63
C ILE A 17 10.14 3.38 7.82
N VAL A 18 10.37 4.05 8.95
CA VAL A 18 9.36 4.12 10.01
C VAL A 18 8.29 5.11 9.56
N GLY A 19 7.09 4.63 9.19
CA GLY A 19 6.04 5.46 8.59
C GLY A 19 5.79 6.79 9.33
N SER A 20 5.66 6.76 10.66
CA SER A 20 5.42 7.95 11.49
C SER A 20 6.56 8.98 11.53
N SER A 21 7.70 8.71 10.89
CA SER A 21 8.89 9.57 10.92
C SER A 21 9.07 10.45 9.69
N LEU A 22 8.25 10.26 8.65
CA LEU A 22 8.36 10.98 7.38
C LEU A 22 7.96 12.45 7.55
N ARG A 23 8.87 13.37 7.22
CA ARG A 23 8.70 14.83 7.31
C ARG A 23 8.85 15.49 5.94
N ASP A 24 7.96 16.43 5.64
CA ASP A 24 8.03 17.25 4.41
C ASP A 24 9.14 18.30 4.48
N GLU A 25 9.46 18.80 5.67
CA GLU A 25 10.58 19.69 5.85
C GLU A 25 11.90 18.91 5.75
N GLY A 26 12.60 19.13 4.64
CA GLY A 26 13.92 18.56 4.36
C GLY A 26 13.91 17.10 3.88
N ASP A 27 12.78 16.61 3.34
CA ASP A 27 12.62 15.27 2.74
C ASP A 27 13.28 14.16 3.57
N SER A 28 12.99 14.17 4.88
CA SER A 28 13.66 13.34 5.88
C SER A 28 12.73 12.29 6.47
N ALA A 29 13.24 11.08 6.60
CA ALA A 29 12.59 9.97 7.29
C ALA A 29 13.64 9.19 8.08
N LYS A 30 13.19 8.53 9.14
CA LYS A 30 14.01 7.51 9.79
C LYS A 30 13.93 6.24 8.96
N ASP A 31 15.06 5.90 8.33
CA ASP A 31 15.19 4.69 7.53
C ASP A 31 15.34 3.47 8.45
N ASN A 32 14.54 2.43 8.21
CA ASN A 32 14.79 1.07 8.69
C ASN A 32 15.83 0.39 7.80
N PHE A 33 15.80 0.69 6.50
CA PHE A 33 16.70 0.12 5.49
C PHE A 33 16.82 1.04 4.28
N VAL A 34 18.01 1.11 3.70
CA VAL A 34 18.26 1.75 2.40
C VAL A 34 18.92 0.71 1.50
N SER A 35 18.27 0.40 0.38
CA SER A 35 18.79 -0.60 -0.54
C SER A 35 19.95 -0.06 -1.37
N GLU A 36 20.90 -0.93 -1.66
CA GLU A 36 21.89 -0.74 -2.73
C GLU A 36 21.32 -1.13 -4.11
N GLN A 37 20.20 -1.87 -4.13
CA GLN A 37 19.52 -2.31 -5.34
C GLN A 37 18.45 -1.31 -5.77
N ASP A 38 18.13 -1.31 -7.07
CA ASP A 38 17.14 -0.41 -7.66
C ASP A 38 15.76 -1.08 -7.81
N GLY A 39 14.76 -0.30 -8.21
CA GLY A 39 13.39 -0.80 -8.39
C GLY A 39 13.27 -1.94 -9.41
N ALA A 40 14.11 -1.95 -10.45
CA ALA A 40 14.11 -3.04 -11.45
C ALA A 40 14.58 -4.36 -10.85
N PHE A 41 15.60 -4.35 -9.99
CA PHE A 41 16.06 -5.56 -9.30
C PHE A 41 14.92 -6.22 -8.52
N TYR A 42 14.20 -5.45 -7.69
CA TYR A 42 13.09 -5.98 -6.89
C TYR A 42 11.92 -6.44 -7.77
N ALA A 43 11.55 -5.67 -8.80
CA ALA A 43 10.49 -6.05 -9.72
C ALA A 43 10.82 -7.35 -10.48
N ASP A 44 12.07 -7.55 -10.92
CA ASP A 44 12.51 -8.80 -11.55
C ASP A 44 12.46 -9.98 -10.56
N LEU A 45 12.91 -9.77 -9.32
CA LEU A 45 12.82 -10.76 -8.27
C LEU A 45 11.36 -11.21 -8.08
N TYR A 46 10.43 -10.27 -7.90
CA TYR A 46 9.01 -10.59 -7.71
C TYR A 46 8.41 -11.28 -8.94
N ARG A 47 8.79 -10.85 -10.15
CA ARG A 47 8.41 -11.50 -11.40
C ARG A 47 8.87 -12.96 -11.47
N ARG A 48 10.11 -13.26 -11.09
CA ARG A 48 10.66 -14.62 -11.09
C ARG A 48 9.93 -15.57 -10.13
N TYR A 49 9.37 -15.03 -9.04
CA TYR A 49 8.52 -15.79 -8.11
C TYR A 49 7.02 -15.74 -8.46
N GLY A 50 6.63 -15.03 -9.53
CA GLY A 50 5.23 -14.92 -9.96
C GLY A 50 4.34 -14.08 -9.04
N LEU A 51 4.94 -13.18 -8.24
CA LEU A 51 4.26 -12.37 -7.23
C LEU A 51 3.65 -11.10 -7.84
N SER A 52 2.44 -11.21 -8.39
CA SER A 52 1.70 -10.08 -8.98
C SER A 52 0.81 -9.33 -7.97
N GLY A 53 0.48 -8.08 -8.29
CA GLY A 53 -0.29 -7.13 -7.49
C GLY A 53 0.42 -6.67 -6.21
N GLY A 54 1.74 -6.81 -6.16
CA GLY A 54 2.55 -6.01 -5.24
C GLY A 54 2.49 -4.52 -5.59
N HIS A 55 2.91 -3.64 -4.68
CA HIS A 55 2.83 -2.20 -4.87
C HIS A 55 4.19 -1.52 -4.89
N VAL A 56 4.28 -0.45 -5.68
CA VAL A 56 5.37 0.51 -5.71
C VAL A 56 4.82 1.83 -5.17
N ILE A 57 5.43 2.39 -4.12
CA ILE A 57 4.96 3.64 -3.51
C ILE A 57 6.04 4.71 -3.64
N ILE A 58 5.72 5.82 -4.32
CA ILE A 58 6.55 7.02 -4.33
C ILE A 58 6.20 7.85 -3.09
N LEU A 59 7.17 8.05 -2.20
CA LEU A 59 6.95 8.72 -0.92
C LEU A 59 7.08 10.25 -1.01
N ASN A 60 7.84 10.75 -1.99
CA ASN A 60 7.97 12.17 -2.23
C ASN A 60 6.74 12.77 -2.93
N PRO A 61 6.28 13.97 -2.52
CA PRO A 61 5.22 14.67 -3.23
C PRO A 61 5.62 15.03 -4.66
N VAL A 62 4.63 15.08 -5.56
CA VAL A 62 4.80 15.59 -6.92
C VAL A 62 5.41 17.00 -6.88
N GLY A 63 6.53 17.19 -7.59
CA GLY A 63 7.23 18.47 -7.67
C GLY A 63 8.23 18.76 -6.57
N SER A 64 8.47 17.82 -5.63
CA SER A 64 9.60 17.94 -4.69
C SER A 64 10.95 17.73 -5.41
N GLU A 65 12.05 18.12 -4.75
CA GLU A 65 13.41 18.07 -5.32
C GLU A 65 13.76 16.67 -5.85
N HIS A 66 13.31 15.63 -5.16
CA HIS A 66 13.65 14.24 -5.46
C HIS A 66 12.59 13.47 -6.24
N TYR A 67 11.43 14.08 -6.54
CA TYR A 67 10.31 13.39 -7.18
C TYR A 67 10.69 12.74 -8.52
N GLU A 68 11.45 13.43 -9.37
CA GLU A 68 11.89 12.88 -10.67
C GLU A 68 12.79 11.65 -10.52
N ALA A 69 13.64 11.63 -9.49
CA ALA A 69 14.49 10.47 -9.20
C ALA A 69 13.66 9.28 -8.72
N ASP A 70 12.61 9.53 -7.94
CA ASP A 70 11.68 8.49 -7.49
C ASP A 70 10.83 7.95 -8.65
N LEU A 71 10.37 8.85 -9.52
CA LEU A 71 9.60 8.49 -10.71
C LEU A 71 10.42 7.61 -11.66
N GLU A 72 11.71 7.90 -11.84
CA GLU A 72 12.61 7.07 -12.64
C GLU A 72 12.81 5.66 -12.03
N GLN A 73 12.90 5.55 -10.71
CA GLN A 73 12.93 4.25 -10.03
C GLN A 73 11.64 3.46 -10.23
N ALA A 74 10.49 4.12 -10.10
CA ALA A 74 9.18 3.51 -10.33
C ALA A 74 9.05 3.05 -11.79
N ARG A 75 9.47 3.87 -12.76
CA ARG A 75 9.48 3.52 -14.19
C ARG A 75 10.27 2.25 -14.48
N ARG A 76 11.45 2.11 -13.86
CA ARG A 76 12.29 0.91 -13.99
C ARG A 76 11.62 -0.33 -13.42
N ALA A 77 11.02 -0.22 -12.24
CA ALA A 77 10.27 -1.32 -11.62
C ALA A 77 9.09 -1.77 -12.48
N LEU A 78 8.22 -0.84 -12.85
CA LEU A 78 7.03 -1.11 -13.66
C LEU A 78 7.38 -1.65 -15.05
N GLY A 79 8.39 -1.09 -15.72
CA GLY A 79 8.84 -1.60 -17.01
C GLY A 79 9.43 -3.02 -16.96
N THR A 80 10.03 -3.41 -15.82
CA THR A 80 10.61 -4.74 -15.63
C THR A 80 9.52 -5.81 -15.41
N PHE A 81 8.43 -5.44 -14.72
CA PHE A 81 7.28 -6.31 -14.49
C PHE A 81 5.98 -5.62 -14.90
N SER A 82 5.84 -5.34 -16.19
CA SER A 82 4.67 -4.66 -16.76
C SER A 82 3.38 -5.44 -16.49
N GLY A 83 2.37 -4.76 -15.95
CA GLY A 83 1.12 -5.36 -15.49
C GLY A 83 1.24 -6.22 -14.23
N GLY A 84 2.43 -6.29 -13.63
CA GLY A 84 2.70 -7.08 -12.43
C GLY A 84 2.55 -6.33 -11.13
N LEU A 85 2.80 -5.02 -11.12
CA LEU A 85 2.83 -4.18 -9.92
C LEU A 85 1.84 -3.01 -10.02
N GLN A 86 1.32 -2.59 -8.88
CA GLN A 86 0.50 -1.39 -8.71
C GLN A 86 1.39 -0.19 -8.35
N LEU A 87 0.93 1.05 -8.56
CA LEU A 87 1.67 2.26 -8.20
C LEU A 87 0.84 3.23 -7.37
N GLY A 88 1.38 3.70 -6.25
CA GLY A 88 0.85 4.80 -5.43
C GLY A 88 1.87 5.92 -5.23
N GLY A 89 1.39 7.03 -4.64
CA GLY A 89 2.22 8.22 -4.37
C GLY A 89 1.77 9.44 -5.17
N GLY A 90 0.82 10.20 -4.63
CA GLY A 90 0.35 11.45 -5.27
C GLY A 90 -0.47 11.24 -6.55
N VAL A 91 -1.20 10.12 -6.66
CA VAL A 91 -2.08 9.83 -7.80
C VAL A 91 -3.24 10.83 -7.87
N THR A 92 -3.42 11.43 -9.06
CA THR A 92 -4.52 12.33 -9.43
C THR A 92 -5.00 11.99 -10.84
N PRO A 93 -6.14 12.54 -11.31
CA PRO A 93 -6.54 12.36 -12.70
C PRO A 93 -5.51 12.83 -13.73
N ASP A 94 -4.62 13.74 -13.36
CA ASP A 94 -3.65 14.32 -14.30
C ASP A 94 -2.45 13.39 -14.57
N ASN A 95 -2.15 12.46 -13.66
CA ASN A 95 -1.01 11.53 -13.78
C ASN A 95 -1.40 10.04 -13.79
N ALA A 96 -2.65 9.70 -13.49
CA ALA A 96 -3.07 8.30 -13.38
C ALA A 96 -2.87 7.49 -14.67
N GLN A 97 -3.20 8.06 -15.84
CA GLN A 97 -2.98 7.38 -17.13
C GLN A 97 -1.50 7.15 -17.41
N MET A 98 -0.65 8.15 -17.14
CA MET A 98 0.81 8.03 -17.31
C MET A 98 1.36 6.84 -16.51
N PHE A 99 0.91 6.63 -15.28
CA PHE A 99 1.35 5.51 -14.46
C PHE A 99 0.93 4.14 -15.01
N LEU A 100 -0.26 4.04 -15.59
CA LEU A 100 -0.71 2.82 -16.27
C LEU A 100 0.13 2.58 -17.54
N GLU A 101 0.41 3.61 -18.31
CA GLU A 101 1.28 3.55 -19.50
C GLU A 101 2.73 3.15 -19.15
N MET A 102 3.21 3.50 -17.96
CA MET A 102 4.51 3.05 -17.43
C MET A 102 4.55 1.54 -17.12
N GLY A 103 3.40 0.86 -17.10
CA GLY A 103 3.29 -0.57 -16.86
C GLY A 103 2.67 -0.93 -15.50
N ALA A 104 2.08 0.02 -14.76
CA ALA A 104 1.31 -0.31 -13.58
C ALA A 104 0.04 -1.11 -13.95
N SER A 105 -0.29 -2.13 -13.16
CA SER A 105 -1.55 -2.87 -13.31
C SER A 105 -2.74 -2.06 -12.82
N GLN A 106 -2.55 -1.33 -11.72
CA GLN A 106 -3.52 -0.44 -11.09
C GLN A 106 -2.79 0.77 -10.50
N VAL A 107 -3.49 1.89 -10.37
CA VAL A 107 -3.05 3.04 -9.58
C VAL A 107 -3.69 3.01 -8.20
N ILE A 108 -2.91 3.31 -7.17
CA ILE A 108 -3.33 3.34 -5.77
C ILE A 108 -3.60 4.79 -5.37
N VAL A 109 -4.83 5.06 -4.93
CA VAL A 109 -5.25 6.42 -4.57
C VAL A 109 -5.70 6.52 -3.11
N THR A 110 -5.24 7.59 -2.46
CA THR A 110 -5.58 7.93 -1.06
C THR A 110 -6.02 9.39 -0.97
N SER A 111 -5.07 10.32 -0.87
CA SER A 111 -5.30 11.74 -0.54
C SER A 111 -6.09 12.55 -1.57
N TYR A 112 -6.18 12.08 -2.82
CA TYR A 112 -7.04 12.70 -3.82
C TYR A 112 -8.53 12.49 -3.51
N VAL A 113 -8.89 11.27 -3.11
CA VAL A 113 -10.27 10.85 -2.80
C VAL A 113 -10.65 11.19 -1.37
N PHE A 114 -9.77 10.86 -0.42
CA PHE A 114 -9.96 11.14 0.99
C PHE A 114 -9.28 12.47 1.33
N LYS A 115 -10.05 13.55 1.34
CA LYS A 115 -9.54 14.90 1.56
C LYS A 115 -10.45 15.66 2.52
N ASP A 116 -9.85 16.53 3.33
CA ASP A 116 -10.58 17.39 4.27
C ASP A 116 -11.47 16.62 5.24
N GLY A 117 -10.96 15.45 5.67
CA GLY A 117 -11.65 14.58 6.62
C GLY A 117 -12.82 13.81 6.01
N ARG A 118 -12.97 13.76 4.68
CA ARG A 118 -14.13 13.13 4.02
C ARG A 118 -13.72 12.34 2.79
N ALA A 119 -14.53 11.34 2.44
CA ALA A 119 -14.48 10.70 1.12
C ALA A 119 -15.23 11.56 0.10
N ASN A 120 -14.52 12.02 -0.92
CA ASN A 120 -15.11 12.76 -2.02
C ASN A 120 -15.50 11.81 -3.16
N MET A 121 -16.79 11.42 -3.19
CA MET A 121 -17.30 10.46 -4.18
C MET A 121 -17.23 11.00 -5.62
N GLU A 122 -17.41 12.30 -5.84
CA GLU A 122 -17.31 12.90 -7.18
C GLU A 122 -15.89 12.75 -7.74
N ARG A 123 -14.86 12.93 -6.89
CA ARG A 123 -13.46 12.68 -7.28
C ARG A 123 -13.19 11.21 -7.57
N LEU A 124 -13.72 10.32 -6.76
CA LEU A 124 -13.60 8.88 -6.98
C LEU A 124 -14.25 8.46 -8.30
N GLU A 125 -15.47 8.94 -8.58
CA GLU A 125 -16.19 8.71 -9.83
C GLU A 125 -15.41 9.26 -11.03
N LYS A 126 -14.87 10.48 -10.93
CA LYS A 126 -14.02 11.08 -11.97
C LYS A 126 -12.80 10.21 -12.28
N LEU A 127 -12.11 9.73 -11.25
CA LEU A 127 -10.92 8.89 -11.44
C LEU A 127 -11.31 7.52 -12.02
N THR A 128 -12.36 6.90 -11.48
CA THR A 128 -12.90 5.62 -11.96
C THR A 128 -13.31 5.71 -13.43
N ALA A 129 -13.97 6.79 -13.84
CA ALA A 129 -14.35 7.01 -15.24
C ALA A 129 -13.15 7.22 -16.17
N LEU A 130 -12.05 7.80 -15.65
CA LEU A 130 -10.84 8.07 -16.42
C LEU A 130 -10.00 6.80 -16.68
N VAL A 131 -9.81 5.98 -15.64
CA VAL A 131 -8.90 4.83 -15.71
C VAL A 131 -9.60 3.47 -15.79
N GLY A 132 -10.89 3.40 -15.50
CA GLY A 132 -11.61 2.13 -15.32
C GLY A 132 -11.43 1.59 -13.90
N LYS A 133 -12.49 0.97 -13.36
CA LYS A 133 -12.48 0.47 -11.97
C LYS A 133 -11.44 -0.64 -11.78
N GLU A 134 -11.18 -1.43 -12.81
CA GLU A 134 -10.22 -2.53 -12.87
C GLU A 134 -8.77 -2.09 -12.72
N HIS A 135 -8.51 -0.80 -12.92
CA HIS A 135 -7.19 -0.17 -12.80
C HIS A 135 -7.05 0.69 -11.55
N LEU A 136 -7.98 0.58 -10.60
CA LEU A 136 -8.00 1.42 -9.39
C LEU A 136 -7.93 0.57 -8.12
N THR A 137 -6.94 0.86 -7.27
CA THR A 137 -6.85 0.41 -5.88
C THR A 137 -7.17 1.60 -4.96
N LEU A 138 -8.05 1.41 -3.98
CA LEU A 138 -8.22 2.39 -2.90
C LEU A 138 -7.34 2.01 -1.72
N ASP A 139 -6.47 2.92 -1.30
CA ASP A 139 -5.73 2.76 -0.05
C ASP A 139 -6.50 3.40 1.12
N LEU A 140 -6.86 2.54 2.07
CA LEU A 140 -7.63 2.83 3.26
C LEU A 140 -6.75 2.62 4.49
N SER A 141 -5.87 3.59 4.74
CA SER A 141 -5.19 3.68 6.02
C SER A 141 -6.19 3.92 7.14
N CYS A 142 -6.18 3.09 8.19
CA CYS A 142 -7.13 3.18 9.30
C CYS A 142 -6.43 3.26 10.65
N LYS A 143 -7.09 3.90 11.62
CA LYS A 143 -6.60 4.08 12.98
C LYS A 143 -7.70 3.86 14.00
N LYS A 144 -7.36 3.26 15.14
CA LYS A 144 -8.28 3.02 16.24
C LYS A 144 -8.51 4.29 17.05
N THR A 145 -9.77 4.55 17.37
CA THR A 145 -10.17 5.63 18.28
C THR A 145 -10.20 5.13 19.74
N PRO A 146 -10.18 6.03 20.74
CA PRO A 146 -10.20 5.64 22.16
C PRO A 146 -11.44 4.81 22.58
N ASP A 147 -12.56 4.99 21.89
CA ASP A 147 -13.81 4.23 22.04
C ASP A 147 -13.81 2.89 21.28
N GLY A 148 -12.74 2.59 20.55
CA GLY A 148 -12.50 1.29 19.93
C GLY A 148 -13.01 1.13 18.50
N GLU A 149 -13.53 2.20 17.89
CA GLU A 149 -13.88 2.22 16.47
C GLU A 149 -12.65 2.47 15.59
N TYR A 150 -12.77 2.21 14.28
CA TYR A 150 -11.72 2.47 13.29
C TYR A 150 -12.20 3.47 12.27
N PHE A 151 -11.34 4.44 11.96
CA PHE A 151 -11.63 5.47 10.97
C PHE A 151 -10.48 5.59 9.99
N VAL A 152 -10.83 5.94 8.75
CA VAL A 152 -9.83 6.21 7.72
C VAL A 152 -9.05 7.47 8.11
N VAL A 153 -7.73 7.41 7.98
CA VAL A 153 -6.80 8.51 8.25
C VAL A 153 -6.07 8.88 6.96
N THR A 154 -5.76 10.16 6.85
CA THR A 154 -5.09 10.76 5.69
C THR A 154 -3.92 11.62 6.16
N ASP A 155 -3.21 12.25 5.23
CA ASP A 155 -2.05 13.10 5.52
C ASP A 155 -1.02 12.37 6.40
N ARG A 156 -0.54 11.21 5.94
CA ARG A 156 0.40 10.33 6.67
C ARG A 156 -0.11 9.96 8.06
N TRP A 157 -1.35 9.50 8.14
CA TRP A 157 -2.02 9.08 9.37
C TRP A 157 -2.26 10.18 10.41
N GLN A 158 -2.08 11.46 10.04
CA GLN A 158 -2.23 12.59 10.96
C GLN A 158 -3.65 13.14 11.01
N LYS A 159 -4.39 13.06 9.89
CA LYS A 159 -5.73 13.64 9.78
C LYS A 159 -6.80 12.57 9.75
N MET A 160 -7.54 12.45 10.86
CA MET A 160 -8.72 11.57 10.95
C MET A 160 -9.83 12.05 10.01
N THR A 161 -10.49 11.12 9.35
CA THR A 161 -11.68 11.39 8.54
C THR A 161 -12.96 11.00 9.29
N GLU A 162 -14.10 11.48 8.81
CA GLU A 162 -15.44 11.06 9.24
C GLU A 162 -15.82 9.66 8.68
N LEU A 163 -14.98 9.07 7.82
CA LEU A 163 -15.25 7.78 7.20
C LEU A 163 -14.81 6.65 8.12
N ARG A 164 -15.80 5.96 8.71
CA ARG A 164 -15.57 4.74 9.48
C ARG A 164 -15.01 3.64 8.58
N PHE A 165 -13.98 2.95 9.04
CA PHE A 165 -13.46 1.73 8.41
C PHE A 165 -14.25 0.53 8.94
N CYS A 166 -15.20 0.04 8.13
CA CYS A 166 -16.12 -1.04 8.47
C CYS A 166 -16.64 -1.72 7.20
N GLU A 167 -17.35 -2.84 7.37
CA GLU A 167 -17.93 -3.63 6.26
C GLU A 167 -18.81 -2.78 5.34
N GLU A 168 -19.67 -1.91 5.88
CA GLU A 168 -20.55 -1.08 5.04
C GLU A 168 -19.77 -0.09 4.17
N THR A 169 -18.63 0.40 4.66
CA THR A 169 -17.74 1.28 3.88
C THR A 169 -17.06 0.51 2.75
N LEU A 170 -16.58 -0.70 3.02
CA LEU A 170 -15.97 -1.56 1.98
C LEU A 170 -16.98 -1.93 0.90
N GLU A 171 -18.21 -2.32 1.29
CA GLU A 171 -19.30 -2.61 0.36
C GLU A 171 -19.58 -1.41 -0.55
N LYS A 172 -19.74 -0.22 0.04
CA LYS A 172 -20.02 1.02 -0.70
C LYS A 172 -18.91 1.37 -1.70
N LEU A 173 -17.65 1.24 -1.30
CA LEU A 173 -16.51 1.63 -2.14
C LEU A 173 -16.17 0.60 -3.21
N SER A 174 -16.51 -0.67 -3.01
CA SER A 174 -16.18 -1.78 -3.91
C SER A 174 -16.72 -1.63 -5.35
N GLY A 175 -17.77 -0.83 -5.53
CA GLY A 175 -18.31 -0.52 -6.85
C GLY A 175 -17.37 0.34 -7.71
N CYS A 176 -16.40 1.02 -7.09
CA CYS A 176 -15.55 2.02 -7.74
C CYS A 176 -14.09 1.57 -7.95
N CYS A 177 -13.65 0.47 -7.33
CA CYS A 177 -12.26 0.00 -7.40
C CYS A 177 -12.18 -1.51 -7.56
N ALA A 178 -11.02 -2.00 -7.99
CA ALA A 178 -10.75 -3.43 -8.17
C ALA A 178 -10.20 -4.07 -6.89
N GLU A 179 -9.52 -3.30 -6.04
CA GLU A 179 -8.85 -3.79 -4.85
C GLU A 179 -8.83 -2.73 -3.74
N PHE A 180 -8.73 -3.19 -2.48
CA PHE A 180 -8.38 -2.37 -1.33
C PHE A 180 -6.98 -2.69 -0.85
N LEU A 181 -6.21 -1.65 -0.51
CA LEU A 181 -4.98 -1.75 0.26
C LEU A 181 -5.24 -1.12 1.63
N VAL A 182 -5.15 -1.89 2.71
CA VAL A 182 -5.52 -1.43 4.05
C VAL A 182 -4.29 -1.38 4.94
N HIS A 183 -3.90 -0.16 5.34
CA HIS A 183 -2.82 0.04 6.31
C HIS A 183 -3.38 0.15 7.73
N ALA A 184 -2.97 -0.75 8.62
CA ALA A 184 -3.24 -0.65 10.05
C ALA A 184 -2.22 0.30 10.70
N ALA A 185 -2.54 1.60 10.73
CA ALA A 185 -1.59 2.67 11.05
C ALA A 185 -0.98 2.56 12.46
N ASP A 186 -1.72 1.99 13.42
CA ASP A 186 -1.26 1.86 14.80
C ASP A 186 -0.11 0.85 14.96
N VAL A 187 0.05 -0.10 14.03
CA VAL A 187 1.09 -1.14 14.06
C VAL A 187 2.10 -1.05 12.90
N GLU A 188 1.89 -0.12 11.97
CA GLU A 188 2.72 0.01 10.77
C GLU A 188 4.19 0.35 11.06
N GLY A 189 5.10 -0.42 10.44
CA GLY A 189 6.55 -0.27 10.63
C GLY A 189 7.06 -0.62 12.04
N LYS A 190 6.19 -1.07 12.96
CA LYS A 190 6.57 -1.35 14.35
C LYS A 190 7.03 -2.79 14.58
N GLN A 191 6.61 -3.75 13.76
CA GLN A 191 6.90 -5.19 13.97
C GLN A 191 6.38 -5.75 15.31
N HIS A 192 5.16 -5.37 15.72
CA HIS A 192 4.55 -5.78 17.00
C HIS A 192 3.26 -6.62 16.83
N GLY A 193 3.03 -7.18 15.65
CA GLY A 193 1.84 -7.97 15.33
C GLY A 193 0.74 -7.18 14.63
N ILE A 194 -0.32 -7.89 14.21
CA ILE A 194 -1.43 -7.32 13.43
C ILE A 194 -2.51 -6.69 14.30
N GLU A 195 -3.34 -5.83 13.70
CA GLU A 195 -4.63 -5.41 14.28
C GLU A 195 -5.72 -6.41 13.89
N GLU A 196 -6.07 -7.32 14.79
CA GLU A 196 -7.01 -8.42 14.50
C GLU A 196 -8.39 -7.95 14.02
N GLU A 197 -8.90 -6.84 14.55
CA GLU A 197 -10.21 -6.34 14.16
C GLU A 197 -10.19 -5.73 12.75
N VAL A 198 -9.09 -5.05 12.39
CA VAL A 198 -8.87 -4.58 11.02
C VAL A 198 -8.80 -5.78 10.07
N ALA A 199 -8.10 -6.85 10.45
CA ALA A 199 -8.06 -8.09 9.68
C ALA A 199 -9.45 -8.73 9.50
N ARG A 200 -10.30 -8.72 10.54
CA ARG A 200 -11.69 -9.19 10.45
C ARG A 200 -12.53 -8.36 9.48
N ILE A 201 -12.44 -7.04 9.54
CA ILE A 201 -13.13 -6.13 8.62
C ILE A 201 -12.63 -6.34 7.18
N CYS A 202 -11.32 -6.50 6.96
CA CYS A 202 -10.77 -6.83 5.65
C CYS A 202 -11.35 -8.15 5.09
N GLY A 203 -11.59 -9.13 5.98
CA GLY A 203 -12.16 -10.44 5.62
C GLY A 203 -13.61 -10.39 5.14
N SER A 204 -14.35 -9.32 5.43
CA SER A 204 -15.70 -9.09 4.89
C SER A 204 -15.73 -8.29 3.59
N SER A 205 -14.57 -7.86 3.07
CA SER A 205 -14.49 -7.16 1.79
C SER A 205 -15.11 -7.98 0.64
N PRO A 206 -15.95 -7.36 -0.21
CA PRO A 206 -16.55 -8.04 -1.37
C PRO A 206 -15.57 -8.19 -2.55
N ILE A 207 -14.47 -7.43 -2.55
CA ILE A 207 -13.40 -7.45 -3.56
C ILE A 207 -12.05 -7.76 -2.89
N PRO A 208 -10.99 -8.10 -3.66
CA PRO A 208 -9.65 -8.32 -3.10
C PRO A 208 -9.23 -7.22 -2.12
N CYS A 209 -8.64 -7.63 -1.01
CA CYS A 209 -8.17 -6.75 0.05
C CYS A 209 -6.81 -7.21 0.52
N THR A 210 -5.83 -6.31 0.48
CA THR A 210 -4.46 -6.55 0.92
C THR A 210 -4.23 -5.80 2.23
N TYR A 211 -3.87 -6.52 3.30
CA TYR A 211 -3.55 -5.97 4.60
C TYR A 211 -2.06 -5.60 4.69
N ALA A 212 -1.78 -4.42 5.21
CA ALA A 212 -0.45 -3.85 5.42
C ALA A 212 -0.28 -3.36 6.86
N GLY A 213 0.86 -3.68 7.47
CA GLY A 213 1.29 -3.14 8.77
C GLY A 213 1.37 -4.18 9.89
N GLY A 214 2.45 -4.12 10.68
CA GLY A 214 2.58 -4.85 11.94
C GLY A 214 3.12 -6.28 11.86
N ILE A 215 2.96 -6.98 10.73
CA ILE A 215 3.43 -8.37 10.53
C ILE A 215 4.94 -8.46 10.76
N ALA A 216 5.33 -9.32 11.70
CA ALA A 216 6.73 -9.54 12.09
C ALA A 216 7.14 -11.02 12.11
N SER A 217 6.17 -11.94 12.05
CA SER A 217 6.36 -13.38 12.23
C SER A 217 5.41 -14.22 11.36
N MET A 218 5.67 -15.52 11.24
CA MET A 218 4.76 -16.46 10.57
C MET A 218 3.48 -16.66 11.38
N GLU A 219 3.57 -16.52 12.71
CA GLU A 219 2.44 -16.54 13.63
C GLU A 219 1.47 -15.39 13.35
N ASP A 220 1.97 -14.19 13.05
CA ASP A 220 1.14 -13.05 12.63
C ASP A 220 0.38 -13.33 11.34
N ILE A 221 1.02 -14.02 10.39
CA ILE A 221 0.41 -14.39 9.10
C ILE A 221 -0.68 -15.45 9.31
N GLU A 222 -0.47 -16.42 10.20
CA GLU A 222 -1.50 -17.39 10.57
C GLU A 222 -2.67 -16.72 11.31
N LEU A 223 -2.38 -15.77 12.20
CA LEU A 223 -3.40 -14.98 12.87
C LEU A 223 -4.21 -14.15 11.89
N LEU A 224 -3.56 -13.52 10.90
CA LEU A 224 -4.21 -12.79 9.82
C LEU A 224 -5.09 -13.73 8.98
N ARG A 225 -4.59 -14.91 8.61
CA ARG A 225 -5.36 -15.93 7.90
C ARG A 225 -6.63 -16.31 8.67
N LYS A 226 -6.52 -16.51 9.98
CA LYS A 226 -7.65 -16.84 10.85
C LYS A 226 -8.65 -15.68 10.95
N CYS A 227 -8.19 -14.47 11.24
CA CYS A 227 -9.05 -13.30 11.42
C CYS A 227 -9.72 -12.87 10.11
N GLY A 228 -8.98 -12.86 9.00
CA GLY A 228 -9.50 -12.51 7.67
C GLY A 228 -10.16 -13.65 6.90
N GLY A 229 -10.41 -14.80 7.55
CA GLY A 229 -11.07 -15.96 6.93
C GLY A 229 -10.35 -16.54 5.70
N GLY A 230 -9.03 -16.38 5.62
CA GLY A 230 -8.18 -16.85 4.51
C GLY A 230 -8.31 -16.06 3.20
N LYS A 231 -9.11 -14.99 3.19
CA LYS A 231 -9.45 -14.19 1.99
C LYS A 231 -8.57 -12.94 1.82
N VAL A 232 -7.95 -12.48 2.90
CA VAL A 232 -7.15 -11.25 2.94
C VAL A 232 -5.74 -11.56 2.46
N ASP A 233 -5.27 -10.86 1.44
CA ASP A 233 -3.87 -10.88 1.01
C ASP A 233 -3.02 -10.02 1.96
N PHE A 234 -1.69 -10.11 1.91
CA PHE A 234 -0.84 -9.37 2.85
C PHE A 234 0.46 -8.89 2.25
N THR A 235 0.97 -7.77 2.77
CA THR A 235 2.31 -7.26 2.46
C THR A 235 3.19 -7.26 3.71
N VAL A 236 4.50 -7.42 3.50
CA VAL A 236 5.52 -7.36 4.55
C VAL A 236 6.69 -6.53 4.03
N GLY A 237 6.89 -5.36 4.64
CA GLY A 237 8.03 -4.49 4.38
C GLY A 237 9.19 -4.74 5.34
N SER A 238 9.34 -3.89 6.36
CA SER A 238 10.51 -3.88 7.26
C SER A 238 10.86 -5.20 7.97
N ALA A 239 9.92 -6.15 8.12
CA ALA A 239 10.21 -7.45 8.72
C ALA A 239 10.82 -8.48 7.77
N LEU A 240 10.80 -8.20 6.47
CA LEU A 240 11.33 -9.06 5.42
C LEU A 240 12.86 -9.00 5.36
N ASP A 241 13.52 -10.14 5.21
CA ASP A 241 14.97 -10.26 5.08
C ASP A 241 15.56 -9.46 3.90
N LEU A 242 14.80 -9.32 2.80
CA LEU A 242 15.11 -8.43 1.67
C LEU A 242 15.35 -6.96 2.07
N PHE A 243 14.81 -6.55 3.22
CA PHE A 243 14.92 -5.20 3.76
C PHE A 243 15.54 -5.19 5.17
N GLY A 244 16.37 -6.18 5.49
CA GLY A 244 17.10 -6.26 6.76
C GLY A 244 16.30 -6.82 7.95
N GLY A 245 15.10 -7.35 7.70
CA GLY A 245 14.29 -8.06 8.68
C GLY A 245 14.70 -9.52 8.88
N LYS A 246 13.82 -10.30 9.52
CA LYS A 246 14.07 -11.71 9.88
C LYS A 246 13.15 -12.72 9.19
N LEU A 247 12.03 -12.26 8.63
CA LEU A 247 11.11 -13.12 7.88
C LEU A 247 11.70 -13.42 6.51
N SER A 248 11.73 -14.70 6.13
CA SER A 248 12.28 -15.11 4.85
C SER A 248 11.34 -14.75 3.70
N PHE A 249 11.83 -13.97 2.73
CA PHE A 249 11.10 -13.71 1.50
C PHE A 249 10.72 -14.99 0.75
N GLU A 250 11.63 -15.97 0.68
CA GLU A 250 11.38 -17.22 -0.04
C GLU A 250 10.25 -18.03 0.61
N GLU A 251 10.19 -18.06 1.95
CA GLU A 251 9.09 -18.70 2.69
C GLU A 251 7.76 -18.00 2.38
N LEU A 252 7.73 -16.67 2.40
CA LEU A 252 6.50 -15.91 2.11
C LEU A 252 6.06 -16.07 0.65
N ALA A 253 7.00 -16.05 -0.30
CA ALA A 253 6.74 -16.25 -1.70
C ALA A 253 6.24 -17.67 -2.03
N GLY A 254 6.53 -18.65 -1.17
CA GLY A 254 6.04 -20.03 -1.27
C GLY A 254 4.60 -20.25 -0.80
N ILE A 255 3.97 -19.27 -0.16
CA ILE A 255 2.60 -19.37 0.36
C ILE A 255 1.60 -19.37 -0.80
N LYS A 256 0.72 -20.38 -0.84
CA LYS A 256 -0.33 -20.57 -1.85
C LYS A 256 -1.72 -20.32 -1.29
#